data_AF-A0A9X1QA42-F1
#
_entry.id   AF-A0A9X1QA42-F1
#
_cell.length_a   1.000
_cell.length_b   1.000
_cell.length_c   1.000
_cell.angle_alpha   90.00
_cell.angle_beta   90.00
_cell.angle_gamma   90.00
#
_symmetry.space_group_name_H-M   'P 1'
#
loop_
_entity.id
_entity.type
_entity.pdbx_description
1 polymer ?
#
loop_
_entity_poly.entity_id
_entity_poly.type
_entity_poly.pdbx_seq_one_letter_code
_entity_poly.pdbx_strand_id
1 'polypeptide(L)'
;MAFGAEELRVLRRALALALNPSPVSPEEVQACLRLAESLDEAMREGARLRAFLVADLARYRAALPGSAAGYLTLLEEALGAGYHPDPADLAALRTLRGNPAAAALLQDVRVRLAPGATRPAVPASRTHLLALPG
;
A
#
# COMPACT_ATOMS: atom_id res chain seq x y z
N MET A 1 -0.95 -11.59 2.12
CA MET A 1 -0.30 -12.71 1.41
C MET A 1 0.82 -12.16 0.55
N ALA A 2 1.93 -12.88 0.44
CA ALA A 2 3.01 -12.54 -0.50
C ALA A 2 2.91 -13.45 -1.72
N PHE A 3 3.08 -12.89 -2.93
CA PHE A 3 3.16 -13.68 -4.16
C PHE A 3 4.39 -14.60 -4.10
N GLY A 4 4.23 -15.85 -4.54
CA GLY A 4 5.35 -16.76 -4.74
C GLY A 4 6.12 -16.44 -6.01
N ALA A 5 7.24 -17.13 -6.20
CA ALA A 5 8.11 -16.93 -7.36
C ALA A 5 7.40 -17.24 -8.68
N GLU A 6 6.43 -18.16 -8.67
CA GLU A 6 5.71 -18.56 -9.87
C GLU A 6 4.68 -17.50 -10.28
N GLU A 7 3.91 -16.98 -9.32
CA GLU A 7 2.98 -15.89 -9.56
C GLU A 7 3.69 -14.65 -10.09
N LEU A 8 4.89 -14.35 -9.58
CA LEU A 8 5.72 -13.23 -10.08
C LEU A 8 6.21 -13.45 -11.51
N ARG A 9 6.56 -14.70 -11.89
CA ARG A 9 6.92 -15.02 -13.28
C ARG A 9 5.75 -14.85 -14.22
N VAL A 10 4.57 -15.36 -13.84
CA VAL A 10 3.35 -15.21 -14.63
C VAL A 10 2.98 -13.73 -14.76
N LEU A 11 3.10 -12.94 -13.69
CA LEU A 11 2.82 -11.50 -13.72
C LEU A 11 3.73 -10.77 -14.71
N ARG A 12 5.03 -11.07 -14.67
CA ARG A 12 6.00 -10.48 -15.59
C ARG A 12 5.70 -10.84 -17.05
N ARG A 13 5.28 -12.09 -17.32
CA ARG A 13 4.91 -12.57 -18.66
C ARG A 13 3.63 -11.89 -19.15
N ALA A 14 2.59 -11.84 -18.32
CA ALA A 14 1.33 -11.17 -18.63
C ALA A 14 1.55 -9.67 -18.94
N LEU A 15 2.40 -8.99 -18.17
CA LEU A 15 2.76 -7.60 -18.42
C LEU A 15 3.52 -7.44 -19.75
N ALA A 16 4.45 -8.34 -20.06
CA ALA A 16 5.19 -8.32 -21.32
C ALA A 16 4.24 -8.48 -22.53
N LEU A 17 3.24 -9.36 -22.43
CA LEU A 17 2.20 -9.55 -23.45
C LEU A 17 1.29 -8.33 -23.60
N ALA A 18 0.91 -7.69 -22.48
CA ALA A 18 0.11 -6.46 -22.51
C ALA A 18 0.86 -5.29 -23.17
N LEU A 19 2.19 -5.25 -23.03
CA LEU A 19 3.05 -4.22 -23.62
C LEU A 19 3.43 -4.53 -25.08
N ASN A 20 3.59 -5.80 -25.44
CA ASN A 20 3.93 -6.27 -26.79
C ASN A 20 3.06 -7.47 -27.15
N PRO A 21 1.91 -7.25 -27.81
CA PRO A 21 0.97 -8.32 -28.12
C PRO A 21 1.60 -9.37 -29.04
N SER A 22 1.58 -10.62 -28.61
CA SER A 22 1.94 -11.78 -29.43
C SER A 22 0.88 -12.88 -29.27
N PRO A 23 0.81 -13.87 -30.17
CA PRO A 23 -0.02 -15.05 -29.96
C PRO A 23 0.35 -15.73 -28.63
N VAL A 24 -0.66 -16.18 -27.89
CA VAL A 24 -0.54 -16.77 -26.54
C VAL A 24 -1.13 -18.17 -26.57
N SER A 25 -0.51 -19.14 -25.91
CA SER A 25 -1.06 -20.50 -25.84
C SER A 25 -2.28 -20.57 -24.90
N PRO A 26 -3.19 -21.53 -25.07
CA PRO A 26 -4.31 -21.73 -24.14
C PRO A 26 -3.87 -21.90 -22.68
N GLU A 27 -2.74 -22.57 -22.45
CA GLU A 27 -2.17 -22.79 -21.11
C GLU A 27 -1.67 -21.49 -20.48
N GLU A 28 -1.03 -20.63 -21.28
CA GLU A 28 -0.57 -19.30 -20.86
C GLU A 28 -1.76 -18.38 -20.53
N VAL A 29 -2.84 -18.43 -21.32
CA VAL A 29 -4.09 -17.72 -21.02
C VAL A 29 -4.67 -18.21 -19.69
N GLN A 30 -4.76 -19.53 -19.50
CA GLN A 30 -5.28 -20.12 -18.27
C GLN A 30 -4.43 -19.78 -17.04
N ALA A 31 -3.10 -19.71 -17.19
CA ALA A 31 -2.19 -19.27 -16.14
C ALA A 31 -2.41 -17.79 -15.78
N CYS A 32 -2.62 -16.92 -16.77
CA CYS A 32 -2.94 -15.51 -16.54
C CYS A 32 -4.28 -15.34 -15.81
N LEU A 33 -5.30 -16.13 -16.14
CA LEU A 33 -6.59 -16.10 -15.46
C LEU A 33 -6.46 -16.51 -13.98
N ARG A 34 -5.73 -17.60 -13.67
CA ARG A 34 -5.47 -17.99 -12.28
C ARG A 34 -4.71 -16.93 -11.50
N LEU A 35 -3.75 -16.26 -12.14
CA LEU A 35 -3.03 -15.16 -11.52
C LEU A 35 -3.96 -13.96 -11.25
N ALA A 36 -4.86 -13.63 -12.17
CA ALA A 36 -5.83 -12.56 -11.98
C ALA A 36 -6.75 -12.85 -10.78
N GLU A 37 -7.24 -14.09 -10.65
CA GLU A 37 -8.03 -14.51 -9.49
C GLU A 37 -7.25 -14.39 -8.17
N SER A 38 -5.98 -14.82 -8.16
CA SER A 38 -5.08 -14.66 -7.01
C SER A 38 -4.87 -13.19 -6.64
N LEU A 39 -4.69 -12.32 -7.63
CA LEU A 39 -4.54 -10.89 -7.44
C LEU A 39 -5.82 -10.27 -6.87
N ASP A 40 -6.99 -10.63 -7.42
CA ASP A 40 -8.28 -10.13 -6.94
C ASP A 40 -8.54 -10.56 -5.49
N GLU A 41 -8.19 -11.79 -5.12
CA GLU A 41 -8.27 -12.26 -3.74
C GLU A 41 -7.32 -11.47 -2.83
N ALA A 42 -6.06 -11.28 -3.24
CA ALA A 42 -5.10 -10.49 -2.49
C ALA A 42 -5.54 -9.03 -2.33
N MET A 43 -6.16 -8.44 -3.35
CA MET A 43 -6.73 -7.09 -3.31
C MET A 43 -7.92 -7.00 -2.35
N ARG A 44 -8.84 -7.98 -2.38
CA ARG A 44 -9.97 -8.07 -1.45
C ARG A 44 -9.51 -8.22 -0.01
N GLU A 45 -8.56 -9.11 0.26
CA GLU A 45 -8.03 -9.29 1.61
C GLU A 45 -7.25 -8.06 2.07
N GLY A 46 -6.48 -7.42 1.18
CA GLY A 46 -5.83 -6.14 1.46
C GLY A 46 -6.84 -5.04 1.82
N ALA A 47 -7.99 -5.00 1.16
CA ALA A 47 -9.07 -4.06 1.50
C ALA A 47 -9.68 -4.37 2.86
N ARG A 48 -9.88 -5.66 3.19
CA ARG A 48 -10.38 -6.12 4.48
C ARG A 48 -9.46 -5.72 5.63
N LEU A 49 -8.16 -5.96 5.50
CA LEU A 49 -7.15 -5.57 6.50
C LEU A 49 -7.09 -4.05 6.68
N ARG A 50 -7.15 -3.28 5.59
CA ARG A 50 -7.20 -1.81 5.68
C ARG A 50 -8.47 -1.33 6.39
N ALA A 51 -9.62 -1.92 6.12
CA ALA A 51 -10.87 -1.57 6.79
C ALA A 51 -10.79 -1.84 8.31
N PHE A 52 -10.19 -2.96 8.71
CA PHE A 52 -9.94 -3.28 10.11
C PHE A 52 -9.01 -2.25 10.77
N LEU A 53 -7.89 -1.92 10.13
CA LEU A 53 -6.94 -0.93 10.63
C LEU A 53 -7.57 0.46 10.79
N VAL A 54 -8.40 0.90 9.84
CA VAL A 54 -9.13 2.18 9.94
C VAL A 54 -10.13 2.17 11.09
N ALA A 55 -10.84 1.06 11.31
CA ALA A 55 -11.73 0.91 12.45
C ALA A 55 -10.97 0.93 13.79
N ASP A 56 -9.81 0.30 13.85
CA ASP A 56 -8.93 0.33 15.02
C ASP A 56 -8.42 1.74 15.29
N LEU A 57 -7.95 2.48 14.27
CA LEU A 57 -7.54 3.88 14.42
C LEU A 57 -8.67 4.74 15.00
N ALA A 58 -9.90 4.58 14.52
CA ALA A 58 -11.06 5.29 15.07
C ALA A 58 -11.32 4.93 16.54
N ARG A 59 -11.18 3.65 16.90
CA ARG A 59 -11.33 3.16 18.29
C ARG A 59 -10.28 3.76 19.22
N TYR A 60 -9.01 3.71 18.81
CA TYR A 60 -7.91 4.32 19.58
C TYR A 60 -8.14 5.83 19.71
N ARG A 61 -8.50 6.52 18.63
CA ARG A 61 -8.77 7.97 18.63
C ARG A 61 -9.91 8.34 19.59
N ALA A 62 -10.98 7.54 19.64
CA ALA A 62 -12.12 7.77 20.54
C ALA A 62 -11.76 7.62 22.03
N ALA A 63 -10.69 6.88 22.35
CA ALA A 63 -10.21 6.65 23.71
C ALA A 63 -9.13 7.66 24.17
N LEU A 64 -8.89 8.72 23.40
CA LEU A 64 -7.93 9.76 23.77
C LEU A 64 -8.41 10.56 24.99
N PRO A 65 -7.49 11.04 25.86
CA PRO A 65 -6.03 10.94 25.72
C PRO A 65 -5.42 9.61 26.21
N GLY A 66 -6.21 8.75 26.88
CA GLY A 66 -5.70 7.53 27.54
C GLY A 66 -5.05 6.50 26.60
N SER A 67 -5.40 6.53 25.32
CA SER A 67 -4.88 5.66 24.26
C SER A 67 -3.76 6.29 23.43
N ALA A 68 -3.22 7.45 23.80
CA ALA A 68 -2.35 8.26 22.93
C ALA A 68 -1.14 7.48 22.39
N ALA A 69 -0.45 6.69 23.22
CA ALA A 69 0.70 5.91 22.75
C ALA A 69 0.29 4.90 21.65
N GLY A 70 -0.76 4.12 21.88
CA GLY A 70 -1.25 3.14 20.92
C GLY A 70 -1.81 3.78 19.65
N TYR A 71 -2.49 4.93 19.77
CA TYR A 71 -2.96 5.69 18.61
C TYR A 71 -1.80 6.14 17.71
N LEU A 72 -0.74 6.70 18.30
CA LEU A 72 0.41 7.22 17.55
C LEU A 72 1.20 6.10 16.87
N THR A 73 1.46 4.99 17.56
CA THR A 73 2.10 3.81 16.97
C THR A 73 1.31 3.26 15.79
N LEU A 74 0.00 3.05 15.97
CA LEU A 74 -0.85 2.52 14.91
C LEU A 74 -0.94 3.47 13.71
N LEU A 75 -0.98 4.80 13.96
CA LEU A 75 -1.01 5.79 12.89
C LEU A 75 0.30 5.83 12.10
N GLU A 76 1.44 5.71 12.76
CA GLU A 76 2.75 5.63 12.10
C GLU A 76 2.86 4.41 11.18
N GLU A 77 2.46 3.23 11.67
CA GLU A 77 2.42 2.00 10.87
C GLU A 77 1.49 2.15 9.66
N ALA A 78 0.29 2.72 9.88
CA ALA A 78 -0.67 2.97 8.82
C ALA A 78 -0.11 3.91 7.74
N LEU A 79 0.56 4.99 8.14
CA LEU A 79 1.22 5.93 7.24
C LEU A 79 2.34 5.28 6.42
N GLY A 80 3.12 4.38 7.03
CA GLY A 80 4.11 3.55 6.34
C GLY A 80 3.48 2.64 5.28
N ALA A 81 2.26 2.15 5.54
CA ALA A 81 1.48 1.33 4.60
C ALA A 81 0.70 2.14 3.55
N GLY A 82 0.82 3.48 3.53
CA GLY A 82 0.16 4.35 2.55
C GLY A 82 -1.26 4.80 2.93
N TYR A 83 -1.66 4.66 4.19
CA TYR A 83 -2.88 5.30 4.70
C TYR A 83 -2.81 6.81 4.55
N HIS A 84 -3.94 7.44 4.21
CA HIS A 84 -4.06 8.89 4.10
C HIS A 84 -4.91 9.37 5.28
N PRO A 85 -4.33 10.12 6.23
CA PRO A 85 -5.03 10.56 7.43
C PRO A 85 -6.26 11.39 7.11
N ASP A 86 -7.33 11.16 7.85
CA ASP A 86 -8.56 11.94 7.75
C ASP A 86 -8.44 13.26 8.56
N PRO A 87 -9.39 14.20 8.42
CA PRO A 87 -9.37 15.44 9.19
C PRO A 87 -9.41 15.24 10.72
N ALA A 88 -10.03 14.17 11.21
CA ALA A 88 -10.11 13.85 12.63
C ALA A 88 -8.76 13.29 13.15
N ASP A 89 -7.99 12.60 12.34
CA ASP A 89 -6.61 12.22 12.65
C ASP A 89 -5.73 13.46 12.80
N LEU A 90 -5.86 14.39 11.86
CA LEU A 90 -5.15 15.67 11.94
C LEU A 90 -5.60 16.48 13.17
N ALA A 91 -6.86 16.41 13.56
CA ALA A 91 -7.35 17.06 14.77
C ALA A 91 -6.73 16.43 16.03
N ALA A 92 -6.71 15.09 16.11
CA ALA A 92 -6.08 14.35 17.22
C ALA A 92 -4.58 14.63 17.33
N LEU A 93 -3.85 14.67 16.21
CA LEU A 93 -2.44 15.06 16.22
C LEU A 93 -2.22 16.51 16.69
N ARG A 94 -3.14 17.43 16.35
CA ARG A 94 -3.07 18.83 16.83
C ARG A 94 -3.34 18.94 18.33
N THR A 95 -4.28 18.18 18.88
CA THR A 95 -4.57 18.18 20.32
C THR A 95 -3.42 17.55 21.13
N LEU A 96 -2.73 16.58 20.56
CA LEU A 96 -1.59 15.89 21.17
C LEU A 96 -0.24 16.57 20.93
N ARG A 97 -0.18 17.82 20.42
CA ARG A 97 1.09 18.49 20.05
C ARG A 97 2.13 18.64 21.17
N GLY A 98 1.73 18.55 22.43
CA GLY A 98 2.67 18.49 23.56
C GLY A 98 3.49 17.19 23.61
N ASN A 99 3.06 16.16 22.87
CA ASN A 99 3.79 14.92 22.67
C ASN A 99 4.72 15.03 21.44
N PRO A 100 6.03 14.74 21.58
CA PRO A 100 6.98 14.88 20.48
C PRO A 100 6.70 13.93 19.30
N ALA A 101 6.21 12.72 19.55
CA ALA A 101 5.86 11.78 18.49
C ALA A 101 4.65 12.28 17.68
N ALA A 102 3.63 12.84 18.34
CA ALA A 102 2.50 13.45 17.66
C ALA A 102 2.91 14.66 16.81
N ALA A 103 3.82 15.49 17.33
CA ALA A 103 4.37 16.62 16.58
C ALA A 103 5.17 16.17 15.34
N ALA A 104 5.99 15.12 15.47
CA ALA A 104 6.75 14.55 14.37
C ALA A 104 5.83 13.96 13.27
N LEU A 105 4.83 13.17 13.65
CA LEU A 105 3.86 12.61 12.71
C LEU A 105 3.06 13.70 12.00
N LEU A 106 2.64 14.76 12.72
CA LEU A 106 1.94 15.88 12.11
C LEU A 106 2.80 16.59 11.05
N GLN A 107 4.11 16.68 11.27
CA GLN A 107 5.03 17.27 10.32
C GLN A 107 5.26 16.36 9.10
N ASP A 108 5.46 15.05 9.31
CA ASP A 108 5.59 14.08 8.23
C ASP A 108 4.36 14.07 7.31
N VAL A 109 3.16 14.05 7.89
CA VAL A 109 1.90 14.11 7.14
C VAL A 109 1.80 15.39 6.31
N ARG A 110 2.22 16.54 6.85
CA ARG A 110 2.23 17.80 6.08
C ARG A 110 3.18 17.75 4.90
N VAL A 111 4.38 17.16 5.07
CA VAL A 111 5.35 16.99 3.99
C VAL A 111 4.78 16.09 2.90
N ARG A 112 4.11 15.00 3.26
CA ARG A 112 3.48 14.06 2.32
C ARG A 112 2.29 14.64 1.56
N LEU A 113 1.53 15.53 2.20
CA LEU A 113 0.36 16.18 1.60
C LEU A 113 0.71 17.46 0.84
N ALA A 114 1.96 17.92 0.89
CA ALA A 114 2.38 19.14 0.20
C ALA A 114 2.21 18.99 -1.33
N PRO A 115 1.71 20.03 -2.02
CA PRO A 115 1.65 20.03 -3.48
C PRO A 115 3.03 19.77 -4.08
N GLY A 116 3.14 18.76 -4.95
CA GLY A 116 4.43 18.36 -5.54
C GLY A 116 5.21 17.31 -4.74
N ALA A 117 4.69 16.84 -3.59
CA ALA A 117 5.17 15.63 -2.97
C ALA A 117 4.95 14.47 -3.95
N THR A 118 6.03 13.97 -4.55
CA THR A 118 5.98 12.73 -5.33
C THR A 118 5.47 11.63 -4.41
N ARG A 119 4.24 11.17 -4.65
CA ARG A 119 3.83 9.80 -4.30
C ARG A 119 5.01 8.90 -4.72
N PRO A 120 5.40 7.88 -3.94
CA PRO A 120 6.34 6.89 -4.45
C PRO A 120 5.72 6.32 -5.73
N ALA A 121 6.14 6.88 -6.86
CA ALA A 121 5.95 6.26 -8.14
C ALA A 121 6.68 4.95 -7.95
N VAL A 122 5.95 3.83 -8.11
CA VAL A 122 6.59 2.53 -8.31
C VAL A 122 7.75 2.82 -9.25
N PRO A 123 9.02 2.63 -8.83
CA PRO A 123 10.14 3.01 -9.66
C PRO A 123 9.88 2.33 -10.99
N ALA A 124 9.84 3.11 -12.07
CA ALA A 124 9.70 2.52 -13.38
C ALA A 124 10.89 1.58 -13.51
N SER A 125 10.66 0.28 -13.34
CA SER A 125 11.63 -0.79 -13.51
C SER A 125 12.00 -0.82 -15.00
N ARG A 126 12.73 0.21 -15.42
CA ARG A 126 13.32 0.39 -16.75
C ARG A 126 14.78 -0.08 -16.72
N THR A 127 15.10 -1.03 -15.85
CA THR A 127 16.19 -1.95 -16.15
C THR A 127 15.69 -2.85 -17.27
N HIS A 128 16.01 -2.41 -18.49
CA HIS A 128 15.95 -3.20 -19.70
C HIS A 128 16.22 -4.67 -19.38
N LEU A 129 15.24 -5.52 -19.68
CA LEU A 129 15.44 -6.95 -19.85
C LEU A 129 16.36 -7.13 -21.07
N LEU A 130 17.65 -6.86 -20.87
CA LEU A 130 18.68 -7.32 -21.79
C LEU A 130 18.65 -8.85 -21.73
N ALA A 131 18.21 -9.38 -22.87
CA ALA A 131 18.22 -10.77 -23.29
C ALA A 131 19.17 -11.67 -22.48
N LEU A 132 18.58 -12.67 -21.82
CA LEU A 132 19.26 -13.95 -21.64
C LEU A 132 18.65 -14.91 -22.67
N PRO A 133 19.46 -15.54 -23.53
CA PRO A 133 18.96 -16.50 -24.50
C PRO A 133 18.35 -17.70 -23.78
N GLY A 134 17.25 -18.20 -24.35
CA GLY A 134 16.65 -19.48 -23.97
C GLY A 134 17.50 -20.67 -24.40
#